data_AF-K7YJF5-F1
#
_entry.id   AF-K7YJF5-F1
#
_cell.length_a   1.000
_cell.length_b   1.000
_cell.length_c   1.000
_cell.angle_alpha   90.00
_cell.angle_beta   90.00
_cell.angle_gamma   90.00
#
_symmetry.space_group_name_H-M   'P 1'
#
loop_
_entity.id
_entity.type
_entity.pdbx_description
1 polymer ?
#
loop_
_entity_poly.entity_id
_entity_poly.type
_entity_poly.pdbx_seq_one_letter_code
_entity_poly.pdbx_strand_id
1 'polypeptide(L)'
;MLISALVLFFSSATVASAIKKLKLFNEDKKKYEVVTVIEYQGLTLSSTCQKNGKMNCDAWKAVQKKVARQETANVGVVGNPAARYCLAQNSLNRILKDQQGREYDYCVFPDGSAIDSWSLFNKHFAEKK
;
A
#
# COMPACT_ATOMS: atom_id res chain seq x y z
N MET A 1 21.74 -48.37 18.60
CA MET A 1 21.75 -46.89 18.66
C MET A 1 20.87 -46.37 17.53
N LEU A 2 19.61 -46.05 17.81
CA LEU A 2 18.71 -45.38 16.87
C LEU A 2 18.99 -43.88 16.93
N ILE A 3 19.48 -43.29 15.84
CA ILE A 3 19.44 -41.83 15.67
C ILE A 3 18.13 -41.54 14.92
N SER A 4 17.10 -41.20 15.68
CA SER A 4 15.83 -40.72 15.14
C SER A 4 16.05 -39.32 14.59
N ALA A 5 16.15 -39.20 13.26
CA ALA A 5 16.19 -37.91 12.59
C ALA A 5 14.79 -37.30 12.62
N LEU A 6 14.56 -36.41 13.59
CA LEU A 6 13.36 -35.59 13.69
C LEU A 6 13.39 -34.58 12.52
N VAL A 7 12.79 -34.96 11.40
CA VAL A 7 12.54 -34.04 10.28
C VAL A 7 11.50 -33.03 10.76
N LEU A 8 11.97 -31.86 11.19
CA LEU A 8 11.11 -30.70 11.43
C LEU A 8 10.53 -30.27 10.08
N PHE A 9 9.33 -30.75 9.78
CA PHE A 9 8.48 -30.16 8.75
C PHE A 9 8.19 -28.72 9.17
N PHE A 10 8.94 -27.76 8.63
CA PHE A 10 8.51 -26.37 8.59
C PHE A 10 7.24 -26.35 7.73
N SER A 11 6.09 -26.44 8.39
CA SER A 11 4.81 -26.15 7.77
C SER A 11 4.91 -24.76 7.18
N SER A 12 5.02 -24.67 5.86
CA SER A 12 4.91 -23.43 5.11
C SER A 12 3.54 -22.84 5.42
N ALA A 13 3.45 -22.00 6.44
CA ALA A 13 2.28 -21.19 6.68
C ALA A 13 2.10 -20.36 5.40
N THR A 14 1.11 -20.72 4.60
CA THR A 14 0.65 -19.89 3.51
C THR A 14 0.28 -18.56 4.14
N VAL A 15 1.11 -17.53 3.94
CA VAL A 15 0.79 -16.17 4.33
C VAL A 15 -0.41 -15.79 3.48
N ALA A 16 -1.61 -16.01 4.00
CA ALA A 16 -2.83 -15.52 3.40
C ALA A 16 -2.69 -13.99 3.41
N SER A 17 -2.43 -13.40 2.25
CA SER A 17 -2.50 -11.95 2.07
C SER A 17 -3.85 -11.50 2.63
N ALA A 18 -3.85 -10.69 3.69
CA ALA A 18 -5.08 -10.24 4.32
C ALA A 18 -5.84 -9.35 3.32
N ILE A 19 -6.84 -9.92 2.66
CA ILE A 19 -7.68 -9.19 1.71
C ILE A 19 -8.65 -8.32 2.51
N LYS A 20 -8.61 -7.01 2.32
CA LYS A 20 -9.58 -6.09 2.95
C LYS A 20 -10.38 -5.35 1.88
N LYS A 21 -11.70 -5.25 2.07
CA LYS A 21 -12.58 -4.45 1.22
C LYS A 21 -12.83 -3.10 1.87
N LEU A 22 -12.50 -2.04 1.16
CA LEU A 22 -12.71 -0.67 1.55
C LEU A 22 -13.66 0.02 0.56
N LYS A 23 -14.18 1.17 0.97
CA LYS A 23 -15.08 2.01 0.20
C LYS A 23 -14.40 3.36 -0.04
N LEU A 24 -14.20 3.70 -1.31
CA LEU A 24 -13.75 5.02 -1.75
C LEU A 24 -14.97 5.79 -2.27
N PHE A 25 -15.15 7.04 -1.83
CA PHE A 25 -16.19 7.90 -2.38
C PHE A 25 -15.76 8.46 -3.75
N ASN A 26 -16.51 8.11 -4.80
CA ASN A 26 -16.35 8.67 -6.14
C ASN A 26 -17.20 9.94 -6.25
N GLU A 27 -16.55 11.09 -6.44
CA GLU A 27 -17.21 12.40 -6.43
C GLU A 27 -18.04 12.66 -7.68
N ASP A 28 -17.62 12.14 -8.84
CA ASP A 28 -18.35 12.31 -10.10
C ASP A 28 -19.63 11.49 -10.09
N LYS A 29 -19.54 10.25 -9.60
CA LYS A 29 -20.68 9.31 -9.55
C LYS A 29 -21.51 9.45 -8.28
N LYS A 30 -21.12 10.33 -7.34
CA LYS A 30 -21.74 10.54 -6.02
C LYS A 30 -22.04 9.23 -5.28
N LYS A 31 -21.15 8.25 -5.37
CA LYS A 31 -21.33 6.92 -4.77
C LYS A 31 -20.03 6.33 -4.26
N TYR A 32 -20.14 5.38 -3.33
CA TYR A 32 -19.00 4.58 -2.90
C TYR A 32 -18.69 3.46 -3.89
N GLU A 33 -17.42 3.30 -4.22
CA GLU A 33 -16.87 2.21 -5.01
C GLU A 33 -15.99 1.33 -4.13
N VAL A 34 -16.04 0.02 -4.34
CA VAL A 34 -15.27 -0.94 -3.53
C VAL A 34 -13.83 -1.00 -4.05
N VAL A 35 -12.89 -0.74 -3.15
CA VAL A 35 -11.46 -0.95 -3.38
C VAL A 35 -11.06 -2.17 -2.55
N THR A 36 -10.64 -3.24 -3.22
CA THR A 36 -10.06 -4.40 -2.54
C THR A 36 -8.57 -4.16 -2.40
N VAL A 37 -8.05 -4.25 -1.19
CA VAL A 37 -6.62 -4.11 -0.89
C VAL A 37 -6.03 -5.43 -0.41
N ILE A 38 -4.75 -5.62 -0.70
CA ILE A 38 -3.95 -6.81 -0.43
C ILE A 38 -2.63 -6.40 0.22
N GLU A 39 -2.05 -7.32 0.98
CA GLU A 39 -0.71 -7.18 1.53
C GLU A 39 0.31 -7.81 0.58
N TYR A 40 1.27 -7.02 0.12
CA TYR A 40 2.33 -7.47 -0.78
C TYR A 40 3.67 -6.86 -0.38
N GLN A 41 4.61 -7.71 0.03
CA GLN A 41 5.97 -7.29 0.45
C GLN A 41 5.98 -6.22 1.56
N GLY A 42 5.06 -6.32 2.52
CA GLY A 42 4.94 -5.35 3.63
C GLY A 42 4.31 -4.01 3.23
N LEU A 43 3.58 -3.99 2.10
CA LEU A 43 2.85 -2.84 1.60
C LEU A 43 1.38 -3.22 1.42
N THR A 44 0.47 -2.31 1.73
CA THR A 44 -0.96 -2.48 1.46
C THR A 44 -1.32 -1.77 0.14
N LEU A 45 -1.61 -2.53 -0.92
CA LEU A 45 -1.96 -2.02 -2.26
C LEU A 45 -3.34 -2.49 -2.71
N SER A 46 -3.96 -1.80 -3.66
CA SER A 46 -5.16 -2.29 -4.33
C SER A 46 -4.87 -3.58 -5.12
N SER A 47 -5.79 -4.54 -5.07
CA SER A 47 -5.68 -5.80 -5.81
C SER A 47 -5.64 -5.59 -7.34
N THR A 48 -6.08 -4.44 -7.83
CA THR A 48 -5.97 -4.03 -9.25
C THR A 48 -4.54 -3.94 -9.75
N CYS A 49 -3.55 -3.84 -8.84
CA CYS A 49 -2.15 -3.90 -9.17
C CYS A 49 -1.68 -5.29 -9.58
N GLN A 50 -2.31 -6.36 -9.10
CA GLN A 50 -1.91 -7.72 -9.41
C GLN A 50 -2.58 -8.19 -10.70
N LYS A 51 -1.81 -8.33 -11.78
CA LYS A 51 -2.25 -8.87 -13.07
C LYS A 51 -1.33 -10.02 -13.47
N ASN A 52 -1.89 -11.20 -13.71
CA ASN A 52 -1.16 -12.41 -14.13
C ASN A 52 0.05 -12.74 -13.21
N GLY A 53 -0.15 -12.63 -11.89
CA GLY A 53 0.89 -12.91 -10.89
C GLY A 53 2.00 -11.84 -10.81
N LYS A 54 1.91 -10.74 -11.56
CA LYS A 54 2.85 -9.62 -11.52
C LYS A 54 2.17 -8.36 -11.03
N MET A 55 2.92 -7.53 -10.31
CA MET A 55 2.47 -6.21 -9.90
C MET A 55 2.74 -5.21 -11.04
N ASN A 56 1.69 -4.63 -11.60
CA ASN A 56 1.75 -3.67 -12.71
C ASN A 56 0.61 -2.65 -12.61
N CYS A 57 0.88 -1.55 -11.90
CA CYS A 57 0.02 -0.39 -11.73
C CYS A 57 0.89 0.82 -11.35
N ASP A 58 0.32 2.01 -11.36
CA ASP A 58 1.04 3.24 -11.01
C ASP A 58 1.41 3.29 -9.52
N ALA A 59 0.57 2.77 -8.62
CA ALA A 59 0.92 2.64 -7.20
C ALA A 59 2.17 1.76 -6.98
N TRP A 60 2.33 0.68 -7.74
CA TRP A 60 3.51 -0.19 -7.67
C TRP A 60 4.74 0.43 -8.34
N LYS A 61 4.55 1.23 -9.41
CA LYS A 61 5.65 2.01 -10.00
C LYS A 61 6.16 3.06 -9.01
N ALA A 62 5.27 3.70 -8.25
CA ALA A 62 5.65 4.67 -7.22
C ALA A 62 6.58 4.04 -6.18
N VAL A 63 6.28 2.82 -5.70
CA VAL A 63 7.11 2.04 -4.76
C VAL A 63 8.53 1.78 -5.27
N GLN A 64 8.71 1.67 -6.59
CA GLN A 64 10.00 1.35 -7.19
C GLN A 64 10.84 2.60 -7.51
N LYS A 65 10.26 3.80 -7.39
CA LYS A 65 10.94 5.04 -7.72
C LYS A 65 12.12 5.25 -6.78
N LYS A 66 13.32 5.44 -7.34
CA LYS A 66 14.50 5.83 -6.56
C LYS A 66 14.35 7.29 -6.16
N VAL A 67 14.15 7.56 -4.88
CA VAL A 67 14.15 8.90 -4.30
C VAL A 67 15.59 9.31 -3.96
N ALA A 68 16.02 10.47 -4.45
CA ALA A 68 17.30 11.04 -4.06
C ALA A 68 17.21 11.60 -2.64
N ARG A 69 18.29 11.45 -1.85
CA ARG A 69 18.42 11.87 -0.44
C ARG A 69 18.20 13.38 -0.19
N GLN A 70 17.90 14.19 -1.22
CA GLN A 70 17.70 15.63 -1.13
C GLN A 70 16.25 16.11 -1.34
N GLU A 71 15.31 15.25 -1.74
CA GLU A 71 13.86 15.59 -1.68
C GLU A 71 13.25 15.34 -0.28
N THR A 72 14.05 14.80 0.64
CA THR A 72 13.64 14.32 1.97
C THR A 72 13.54 15.43 3.02
N ALA A 73 14.13 16.61 2.80
CA ALA A 73 14.34 17.59 3.87
C ALA A 73 13.28 18.68 4.00
N ASN A 74 12.38 18.86 3.02
CA ASN A 74 11.42 19.97 3.04
C ASN A 74 10.06 19.61 2.42
N VAL A 75 9.46 18.51 2.85
CA VAL A 75 7.99 18.47 2.84
C VAL A 75 7.56 19.40 3.97
N GLY A 76 7.46 20.70 3.65
CA GLY A 76 7.23 21.79 4.60
C GLY A 76 6.16 21.45 5.65
N VAL A 77 6.44 21.84 6.90
CA VAL A 77 5.87 21.33 8.16
C VAL A 77 4.41 21.73 8.41
N VAL A 78 3.53 21.58 7.42
CA VAL A 78 2.08 21.80 7.58
C VAL A 78 1.30 20.68 6.88
N GLY A 79 0.64 19.83 7.68
CA GLY A 79 -0.19 18.71 7.22
C GLY A 79 0.40 17.31 7.46
N ASN A 80 -0.37 16.26 7.17
CA ASN A 80 0.11 14.87 7.25
C ASN A 80 1.17 14.61 6.16
N PRO A 81 2.42 14.24 6.50
CA PRO A 81 3.50 14.07 5.53
C PRO A 81 3.22 12.96 4.50
N ALA A 82 2.59 11.85 4.91
CA ALA A 82 2.24 10.76 4.00
C ALA A 82 1.19 11.21 2.97
N ALA A 83 0.19 11.99 3.40
CA ALA A 83 -0.82 12.57 2.51
C ALA A 83 -0.21 13.55 1.50
N ARG A 84 0.73 14.40 1.93
CA ARG A 84 1.47 15.30 1.03
C ARG A 84 2.33 14.52 0.05
N TYR A 85 2.89 13.40 0.48
CA TYR A 85 3.72 12.56 -0.36
C TYR A 85 2.94 11.92 -1.51
N CYS A 86 1.65 11.61 -1.34
CA CYS A 86 0.79 11.18 -2.45
C CYS A 86 0.83 12.16 -3.64
N LEU A 87 0.74 13.47 -3.36
CA LEU A 87 0.78 14.51 -4.41
C LEU A 87 2.12 14.52 -5.15
N ALA A 88 3.23 14.34 -4.43
CA ALA A 88 4.57 14.23 -5.03
C ALA A 88 4.73 12.99 -5.93
N GLN A 89 3.85 11.99 -5.78
CA GLN A 89 3.78 10.81 -6.64
C GLN A 89 2.72 10.90 -7.74
N ASN A 90 2.22 12.10 -8.05
CA ASN A 90 1.13 12.32 -9.02
C ASN A 90 -0.16 11.53 -8.69
N SER A 91 -0.48 11.45 -7.39
CA SER A 91 -1.67 10.77 -6.87
C SER A 91 -2.39 11.67 -5.87
N LEU A 92 -3.65 11.35 -5.55
CA LEU A 92 -4.43 12.09 -4.57
C LEU A 92 -4.54 11.30 -3.26
N ASN A 93 -4.33 11.96 -2.12
CA ASN A 93 -4.65 11.36 -0.82
C ASN A 93 -6.18 11.33 -0.65
N ARG A 94 -6.76 10.14 -0.48
CA ARG A 94 -8.20 9.93 -0.28
C ARG A 94 -8.45 9.04 0.94
N ILE A 95 -9.56 9.32 1.62
CA ILE A 95 -10.04 8.49 2.72
C ILE A 95 -10.82 7.31 2.17
N LEU A 96 -10.36 6.11 2.52
CA LEU A 96 -11.07 4.86 2.30
C LEU A 96 -11.66 4.40 3.64
N LYS A 97 -12.92 3.95 3.61
CA LYS A 97 -13.61 3.47 4.81
C LYS A 97 -13.87 1.99 4.75
N ASP A 98 -13.76 1.28 5.85
CA ASP A 98 -14.26 -0.09 5.92
C ASP A 98 -15.75 -0.17 6.26
N GLN A 99 -16.26 -1.38 6.49
CA GLN A 99 -17.67 -1.60 6.81
C GLN A 99 -18.07 -1.01 8.16
N GLN A 100 -17.12 -0.84 9.09
CA GLN A 100 -17.33 -0.23 10.40
C GLN A 100 -17.16 1.29 10.37
N GLY A 101 -16.84 1.88 9.21
CA GLY A 101 -16.61 3.30 9.05
C GLY A 101 -15.23 3.77 9.52
N ARG A 102 -14.30 2.85 9.83
CA ARG A 102 -12.91 3.22 10.15
C ARG A 102 -12.24 3.78 8.90
N GLU A 103 -11.48 4.84 9.08
CA GLU A 103 -10.88 5.62 8.00
C GLU A 103 -9.40 5.29 7.81
N TYR A 104 -8.96 5.27 6.55
CA TYR A 104 -7.59 4.96 6.16
C TYR A 104 -7.17 5.89 5.00
N ASP A 105 -5.98 6.46 5.09
CA ASP A 105 -5.41 7.35 4.07
C ASP A 105 -4.70 6.55 2.96
N TYR A 106 -5.19 6.66 1.73
CA TYR A 106 -4.58 6.03 0.55
C TYR A 106 -4.17 7.07 -0.49
N CYS A 107 -3.02 6.85 -1.11
CA CYS A 107 -2.66 7.48 -2.37
C CYS A 107 -3.42 6.78 -3.51
N VAL A 108 -4.37 7.47 -4.13
CA VAL A 108 -5.16 6.98 -5.28
C VAL A 108 -4.63 7.57 -6.57
N PHE A 109 -4.20 6.70 -7.48
CA PHE A 109 -3.56 7.05 -8.75
C PHE A 109 -4.57 7.18 -9.90
N PRO A 110 -4.22 7.89 -10.99
CA PRO A 110 -5.10 8.05 -12.15
C PRO A 110 -5.52 6.73 -12.82
N ASP A 111 -4.69 5.69 -12.75
CA ASP A 111 -5.03 4.34 -13.24
C ASP A 111 -6.02 3.58 -12.34
N GLY A 112 -6.48 4.21 -11.25
CA GLY A 112 -7.38 3.63 -10.26
C GLY A 112 -6.70 2.71 -9.25
N SER A 113 -5.38 2.54 -9.32
CA SER A 113 -4.64 1.83 -8.29
C SER A 113 -4.51 2.66 -7.02
N ALA A 114 -4.36 1.99 -5.88
CA ALA A 114 -4.20 2.63 -4.59
C ALA A 114 -3.12 1.95 -3.76
N ILE A 115 -2.48 2.71 -2.87
CA ILE A 115 -1.55 2.21 -1.85
C ILE A 115 -1.76 3.01 -0.57
N ASP A 116 -1.66 2.34 0.57
CA ASP A 116 -1.66 3.00 1.88
C ASP A 116 -0.58 4.08 1.93
N SER A 117 -0.97 5.29 2.31
CA SER A 117 -0.11 6.47 2.20
C SER A 117 1.15 6.35 3.07
N TRP A 118 1.02 5.80 4.28
CA TRP A 118 2.12 5.58 5.20
C TRP A 118 3.04 4.46 4.74
N SER A 119 2.50 3.40 4.14
CA SER A 119 3.28 2.32 3.53
C SER A 119 4.20 2.86 2.44
N LEU A 120 3.67 3.70 1.53
CA LEU A 120 4.46 4.33 0.48
C LEU A 120 5.49 5.32 1.03
N PHE A 121 5.10 6.14 2.00
CA PHE A 121 6.00 7.09 2.65
C PHE A 121 7.15 6.37 3.36
N ASN A 122 6.86 5.42 4.24
CA ASN A 122 7.86 4.68 5.00
C ASN A 122 8.78 3.85 4.10
N LYS A 123 8.27 3.31 2.99
CA LYS A 123 9.10 2.62 1.99
C LYS A 123 10.26 3.48 1.47
N HIS A 124 10.08 4.79 1.45
CA HIS A 124 11.03 5.76 0.89
C HIS A 124 11.83 6.53 1.94
N PHE A 125 11.28 6.70 3.15
CA PHE A 125 11.85 7.56 4.19
C PHE A 125 12.14 6.87 5.52
N ALA A 126 11.75 5.60 5.73
CA ALA A 126 12.10 4.91 6.96
C ALA A 126 13.63 4.69 7.01
N GLU A 127 14.26 5.26 8.04
CA GLU A 127 15.67 5.00 8.34
C GLU A 127 15.86 3.51 8.60
N LYS A 128 16.78 2.89 7.86
CA LYS A 128 17.21 1.52 8.17
C LYS A 128 18.04 1.61 9.44
N LYS A 129 17.49 1.12 10.55
CA LYS A 129 18.25 0.90 11.79
C LYS A 129 19.29 -0.18 11.60
#